data_AF-A0A434AWG7-F1
#
_entry.id   AF-A0A434AWG7-F1
#
_cell.length_a   1.000
_cell.length_b   1.000
_cell.length_c   1.000
_cell.angle_alpha   90.00
_cell.angle_beta   90.00
_cell.angle_gamma   90.00
#
_symmetry.space_group_name_H-M   'P 1'
#
loop_
_entity.id
_entity.type
_entity.pdbx_description
1 polymer ?
#
loop_
_entity_poly.entity_id
_entity_poly.type
_entity_poly.pdbx_seq_one_letter_code
_entity_poly.pdbx_strand_id
1 'polypeptide(L)'
;MKRILLALYTLATILIIVGALFILQGDSYGSALLIGGLVLNIFYRLLTFDFPQLKVFKVKSIFKLASIFLMMVACILFFTNSDQKFNLLIVSILSDTFLNFKEISFKKK
;
A
#
# COMPACT_ATOMS: atom_id res chain seq x y z
N MET A 1 11.41 16.20 8.13
CA MET A 1 10.29 15.26 7.89
C MET A 1 10.07 14.90 6.41
N LYS A 2 9.86 15.86 5.50
CA LYS A 2 9.50 15.55 4.09
C LYS A 2 10.47 14.63 3.34
N ARG A 3 11.79 14.77 3.55
CA ARG A 3 12.82 13.90 2.92
C ARG A 3 12.76 12.44 3.41
N ILE A 4 12.51 12.24 4.70
CA ILE A 4 12.40 10.89 5.30
C ILE A 4 11.13 10.21 4.79
N LEU A 5 10.02 10.93 4.72
CA LEU A 5 8.76 10.43 4.15
C LEU A 5 8.91 10.02 2.68
N LEU A 6 9.61 10.83 1.88
CA LEU A 6 9.91 10.50 0.49
C LEU A 6 10.76 9.22 0.39
N ALA A 7 11.82 9.12 1.19
CA ALA A 7 12.66 7.92 1.23
C ALA A 7 11.86 6.68 1.65
N LEU A 8 10.99 6.80 2.66
CA LEU A 8 10.13 5.73 3.14
C LEU A 8 9.18 5.23 2.04
N TYR A 9 8.54 6.15 1.32
CA TYR A 9 7.67 5.82 0.19
C TYR A 9 8.43 5.14 -0.95
N THR A 10 9.60 5.66 -1.32
CA THR A 10 10.43 5.07 -2.38
C THR A 10 10.88 3.67 -1.99
N LEU A 11 11.36 3.47 -0.76
CA LEU A 11 11.74 2.15 -0.25
C LEU A 11 10.57 1.17 -0.25
N ALA A 12 9.40 1.59 0.25
CA ALA A 12 8.19 0.79 0.22
C ALA A 12 7.85 0.33 -1.20
N THR A 13 7.89 1.26 -2.16
CA THR A 13 7.57 0.99 -3.56
C THR A 13 8.57 0.03 -4.20
N ILE A 14 9.87 0.23 -3.98
CA ILE A 14 10.92 -0.66 -4.49
C ILE A 14 10.73 -2.08 -3.92
N LEU A 15 10.50 -2.20 -2.61
CA LEU A 15 10.28 -3.50 -1.96
C LEU A 15 9.05 -4.22 -2.50
N ILE A 16 7.95 -3.51 -2.76
CA ILE A 16 6.75 -4.09 -3.37
C ILE A 16 7.06 -4.61 -4.78
N ILE A 17 7.74 -3.81 -5.61
CA ILE A 17 8.08 -4.19 -6.99
C ILE A 17 9.04 -5.39 -7.00
N VAL A 18 10.13 -5.31 -6.24
CA VAL A 18 11.13 -6.39 -6.15
C VAL A 18 10.50 -7.64 -5.56
N GLY A 19 9.72 -7.53 -4.49
CA GLY A 19 9.01 -8.66 -3.90
C GLY A 19 8.04 -9.34 -4.88
N ALA A 20 7.32 -8.56 -5.69
CA ALA A 20 6.44 -9.09 -6.73
C ALA A 20 7.22 -9.83 -7.83
N LEU A 21 8.37 -9.28 -8.27
CA LEU A 21 9.23 -9.93 -9.25
C LEU A 21 9.79 -11.27 -8.73
N PHE A 22 10.22 -11.31 -7.47
CA PHE A 22 10.73 -12.54 -6.85
C PHE A 22 9.64 -13.62 -6.71
N ILE A 23 8.40 -13.24 -6.38
CA ILE A 23 7.25 -14.18 -6.38
C ILE A 23 7.02 -14.77 -7.76
N LEU A 24 7.07 -13.95 -8.82
CA LEU A 24 6.92 -14.43 -10.21
C LEU A 24 8.03 -15.40 -10.63
N GLN A 25 9.22 -15.28 -10.04
CA GLN A 25 10.35 -16.17 -10.29
C GLN A 25 10.32 -17.43 -9.40
N GLY A 26 9.31 -17.58 -8.54
CA GLY A 26 9.20 -18.71 -7.61
C GLY A 26 10.17 -18.64 -6.44
N ASP A 27 10.75 -17.47 -6.16
CA ASP A 27 11.69 -17.29 -5.06
C ASP A 27 10.94 -17.11 -3.73
N SER A 28 11.35 -17.89 -2.74
CA SER A 28 10.82 -17.90 -1.38
C SER A 28 10.92 -16.53 -0.68
N TYR A 29 11.93 -15.72 -0.99
CA TYR A 29 12.14 -14.41 -0.37
C TYR A 29 11.17 -13.33 -0.88
N GLY A 30 10.53 -13.55 -2.03
CA GLY A 30 9.64 -12.55 -2.62
C GLY A 30 8.45 -12.20 -1.73
N SER A 31 7.94 -13.18 -0.99
CA SER A 31 6.89 -13.00 0.00
C SER A 31 7.26 -12.01 1.11
N ALA A 32 8.42 -12.21 1.74
CA ALA A 32 8.90 -11.38 2.83
C ALA A 32 9.18 -9.94 2.38
N LEU A 33 9.77 -9.77 1.19
CA LEU A 33 10.02 -8.46 0.59
C LEU A 33 8.71 -7.71 0.31
N LEU A 34 7.70 -8.42 -0.21
CA LEU A 34 6.41 -7.83 -0.56
C LEU A 34 5.63 -7.39 0.70
N ILE A 35 5.60 -8.23 1.74
CA ILE A 35 5.02 -7.84 3.05
C ILE A 35 5.77 -6.66 3.65
N GLY A 36 7.11 -6.70 3.65
CA GLY A 36 7.93 -5.62 4.19
C GLY A 36 7.63 -4.29 3.50
N GLY A 37 7.56 -4.30 2.17
CA GLY A 37 7.19 -3.14 1.37
C GLY A 37 5.78 -2.62 1.67
N LEU A 38 4.79 -3.51 1.84
CA LEU A 38 3.43 -3.13 2.22
C LEU A 38 3.35 -2.54 3.62
N VAL A 39 4.02 -3.13 4.61
CA VAL A 39 4.07 -2.61 5.98
C VAL A 39 4.67 -1.20 5.97
N LEU A 40 5.77 -1.00 5.24
CA LEU A 40 6.37 0.32 5.04
C LEU A 40 5.40 1.31 4.37
N ASN A 41 4.63 0.86 3.38
CA ASN A 41 3.62 1.68 2.72
C ASN A 41 2.48 2.07 3.68
N ILE A 42 2.00 1.14 4.51
CA ILE A 42 1.00 1.41 5.56
C ILE A 42 1.53 2.47 6.54
N PHE A 43 2.77 2.33 7.01
CA PHE A 43 3.38 3.33 7.89
C PHE A 43 3.48 4.71 7.21
N TYR A 44 3.96 4.76 5.97
CA TYR A 44 4.00 6.00 5.20
C TYR A 44 2.62 6.65 5.07
N ARG A 45 1.60 5.84 4.78
CA ARG A 45 0.21 6.26 4.63
C ARG A 45 -0.33 6.85 5.94
N LEU A 46 -0.13 6.16 7.06
CA LEU A 46 -0.58 6.63 8.38
C LEU A 46 0.10 7.95 8.77
N LEU A 47 1.40 8.09 8.49
CA LEU A 47 2.16 9.31 8.79
C LEU A 47 1.80 10.50 7.90
N THR A 48 1.31 10.24 6.68
CA THR A 48 0.89 11.28 5.72
C THR A 48 -0.62 11.52 5.71
N PHE A 49 -1.36 10.78 6.54
CA PHE A 49 -2.82 10.86 6.56
C PHE A 49 -3.29 12.15 7.24
N ASP A 50 -4.10 12.92 6.52
CA ASP A 50 -4.67 14.18 7.01
C ASP A 50 -5.98 13.91 7.78
N PHE A 51 -5.84 13.53 9.05
CA PHE A 51 -6.96 13.24 9.97
C PHE A 51 -8.04 14.35 10.04
N PRO A 52 -7.71 15.65 9.99
CA PRO A 52 -8.70 16.72 9.84
C PRO A 52 -9.68 16.53 8.68
N GLN A 53 -9.25 15.93 7.56
CA GLN A 53 -10.12 15.73 6.39
C GLN A 53 -11.13 14.58 6.56
N LEU A 54 -10.96 13.70 7.56
CA LEU A 54 -11.98 12.71 7.93
C LEU A 54 -13.20 13.37 8.58
N LYS A 55 -12.99 14.43 9.38
CA LYS A 55 -14.08 15.16 10.05
C LYS A 55 -15.05 15.82 9.05
N VAL A 56 -14.57 16.11 7.84
CA VAL A 56 -15.37 16.73 6.77
C VAL A 56 -16.06 15.67 5.90
N PHE A 57 -16.00 14.38 6.25
CA PHE A 57 -16.58 13.26 5.49
C PHE A 57 -16.27 13.33 3.98
N LYS A 58 -15.08 13.80 3.62
CA LYS A 58 -14.66 13.77 2.23
C LYS A 58 -14.58 12.31 1.82
N VAL A 59 -15.41 11.92 0.87
CA VAL A 59 -15.49 10.55 0.30
C VAL A 59 -14.10 9.99 -0.01
N LYS A 60 -13.20 10.84 -0.50
CA LYS A 60 -11.79 10.51 -0.76
C LYS A 60 -11.00 10.06 0.47
N SER A 61 -11.17 10.72 1.61
CA SER A 61 -10.48 10.36 2.87
C SER A 61 -10.96 9.01 3.39
N ILE A 62 -12.25 8.70 3.20
CA ILE A 62 -12.84 7.39 3.54
C ILE A 62 -12.23 6.30 2.65
N PHE A 63 -12.14 6.52 1.34
CA PHE A 63 -11.50 5.56 0.43
C PHE A 63 -10.01 5.35 0.74
N LYS A 64 -9.26 6.39 1.12
CA LYS A 64 -7.87 6.26 1.57
C LYS A 64 -7.76 5.44 2.86
N LEU A 65 -8.65 5.65 3.81
CA LEU A 65 -8.68 4.87 5.04
C LEU A 65 -9.03 3.40 4.74
N ALA A 66 -9.99 3.18 3.85
CA ALA A 66 -10.37 1.85 3.38
C ALA A 66 -9.22 1.14 2.66
N SER A 67 -8.40 1.84 1.88
CA SER A 67 -7.22 1.23 1.22
C SER A 67 -6.16 0.80 2.22
N ILE A 68 -5.89 1.63 3.24
CA ILE A 68 -4.99 1.28 4.35
C ILE A 68 -5.52 0.06 5.10
N PHE A 69 -6.82 0.02 5.40
CA PHE A 69 -7.45 -1.10 6.06
C PHE A 69 -7.35 -2.39 5.23
N LEU A 70 -7.60 -2.30 3.92
CA LEU A 70 -7.55 -3.45 3.01
C LEU A 70 -6.13 -4.00 2.88
N MET A 71 -5.09 -3.14 2.85
CA MET A 71 -3.70 -3.60 2.94
C MET A 71 -3.38 -4.29 4.25
N MET A 72 -3.87 -3.75 5.38
CA MET A 72 -3.65 -4.35 6.69
C MET A 72 -4.27 -5.75 6.76
N VAL A 73 -5.50 -5.90 6.25
CA VAL A 73 -6.17 -7.19 6.11
C VAL A 73 -5.37 -8.11 5.19
N ALA A 74 -4.87 -7.63 4.04
CA ALA A 74 -4.05 -8.43 3.13
C ALA A 74 -2.76 -8.93 3.78
N CYS A 75 -2.08 -8.08 4.57
CA CYS A 75 -0.90 -8.47 5.33
C CYS A 75 -1.21 -9.55 6.38
N ILE A 76 -2.33 -9.43 7.10
CA ILE A 76 -2.75 -10.44 8.09
C ILE A 76 -3.14 -11.76 7.41
N LEU A 77 -3.90 -11.67 6.32
CA LEU A 77 -4.30 -12.85 5.52
C LEU A 77 -3.09 -13.55 4.90
N PHE A 78 -1.99 -12.84 4.67
CA PHE A 78 -0.76 -13.46 4.19
C PHE A 78 -0.18 -14.48 5.16
N PHE A 79 -0.28 -14.22 6.47
CA PHE A 79 0.13 -15.16 7.51
C PHE A 79 -0.86 -16.32 7.68
N THR A 80 -2.04 -16.20 7.08
CA THR A 80 -3.00 -17.30 7.00
C THR A 80 -2.65 -18.16 5.78
N ASN A 81 -2.70 -19.49 5.89
CA ASN A 81 -2.52 -20.41 4.77
C ASN A 81 -3.69 -20.39 3.77
N SER A 82 -4.21 -19.20 3.45
CA SER A 82 -5.27 -19.02 2.47
C SER A 82 -4.70 -19.02 1.06
N ASP A 83 -5.32 -19.77 0.17
CA ASP A 83 -4.98 -19.80 -1.26
C ASP A 83 -5.16 -18.42 -1.92
N GLN A 84 -6.02 -17.56 -1.36
CA GLN A 84 -6.34 -16.24 -1.92
C GLN A 84 -5.43 -15.11 -1.43
N LYS A 85 -4.42 -15.40 -0.59
CA LYS A 85 -3.55 -14.37 0.01
C LYS A 85 -2.88 -13.46 -1.03
N PHE A 86 -2.40 -14.03 -2.14
CA PHE A 86 -1.73 -13.26 -3.20
C PHE A 86 -2.72 -12.41 -4.01
N ASN A 87 -3.91 -12.93 -4.29
CA ASN A 87 -4.95 -12.17 -5.00
C ASN A 87 -5.38 -10.96 -4.18
N LEU A 88 -5.57 -11.13 -2.87
CA LEU A 88 -5.96 -10.06 -1.97
C LEU A 88 -4.86 -9.00 -1.83
N LEU A 89 -3.60 -9.42 -1.77
CA LEU A 89 -2.43 -8.55 -1.83
C LEU A 89 -2.41 -7.70 -3.11
N ILE A 90 -2.56 -8.32 -4.27
CA ILE A 90 -2.56 -7.61 -5.57
C ILE A 90 -3.71 -6.60 -5.62
N VAL A 91 -4.92 -7.00 -5.22
CA VAL A 91 -6.09 -6.11 -5.16
C VAL A 91 -5.84 -4.93 -4.23
N SER A 92 -5.15 -5.14 -3.10
CA SER A 92 -4.79 -4.07 -2.18
C SER A 92 -3.85 -3.04 -2.81
N ILE A 93 -2.81 -3.50 -3.50
CA ILE A 93 -1.81 -2.65 -4.15
C ILE A 93 -2.45 -1.90 -5.32
N LEU A 94 -3.27 -2.57 -6.13
CA LEU A 94 -3.98 -1.94 -7.25
C LEU A 94 -4.98 -0.88 -6.78
N SER A 95 -5.79 -1.19 -5.77
CA SER A 95 -6.78 -0.25 -5.21
C SER A 95 -6.09 1.00 -4.67
N ASP A 96 -4.99 0.80 -3.95
CA ASP A 96 -4.20 1.89 -3.38
C ASP A 96 -3.55 2.78 -4.44
N THR A 97 -3.00 2.14 -5.49
CA THR A 97 -2.42 2.83 -6.63
C THR A 97 -3.48 3.62 -7.38
N PHE A 98 -4.66 3.04 -7.64
CA PHE A 98 -5.75 3.70 -8.35
C PHE A 98 -6.29 4.92 -7.60
N LEU A 99 -6.46 4.81 -6.28
CA LEU A 99 -6.91 5.91 -5.42
C LEU A 99 -5.89 7.07 -5.39
N ASN A 100 -4.61 6.75 -5.52
CA ASN A 100 -3.54 7.75 -5.63
C ASN A 100 -3.28 8.26 -7.04
N PHE A 101 -3.58 7.48 -8.08
CA PHE A 101 -3.40 7.91 -9.46
C PHE A 101 -4.30 9.13 -9.75
N LYS A 102 -5.49 9.16 -9.15
CA LYS A 102 -6.37 10.34 -9.15
C LYS A 102 -5.70 11.58 -8.54
N GLU A 103 -4.75 11.46 -7.61
CA GLU A 103 -3.99 12.61 -7.08
C GLU A 103 -2.95 13.16 -8.04
N ILE A 104 -2.33 12.29 -8.86
CA ILE A 104 -1.34 12.70 -9.86
C ILE A 104 -2.05 13.33 -11.06
N SER A 105 -3.20 12.79 -11.49
CA SER A 105 -3.93 13.30 -12.66
C SER A 105 -4.74 14.58 -12.40
N PHE A 106 -5.20 14.85 -11.16
CA PHE A 106 -5.96 16.07 -10.84
C PHE A 106 -5.11 17.25 -10.37
N LYS A 107 -3.79 17.10 -10.27
CA LYS A 107 -2.88 18.26 -10.33
C LYS A 107 -2.68 18.68 -11.80
N LYS A 108 -3.77 18.98 -12.49
CA LYS A 108 -3.75 19.73 -13.75
C LYS A 108 -4.50 21.03 -13.51
N LYS A 109 -3.70 22.09 -13.38
CA LYS A 109 -4.03 23.52 -13.24
C LYS A 109 -4.71 23.92 -11.93
#